data_AF-A0A380RUW5-F1
#
_entry.id   AF-A0A380RUW5-F1
#
_cell.length_a   1.000
_cell.length_b   1.000
_cell.length_c   1.000
_cell.angle_alpha   90.00
_cell.angle_beta   90.00
_cell.angle_gamma   90.00
#
_symmetry.space_group_name_H-M   'P 1'
#
loop_
_entity.id
_entity.type
_entity.pdbx_description
1 polymer ?
#
loop_
_entity_poly.entity_id
_entity_poly.type
_entity_poly.pdbx_seq_one_letter_code
_entity_poly.pdbx_strand_id
1 'polypeptide(L)'
;MRIRLSCVVVCFLAVSAALAANVTVQNFEAQSSCNYYDTYIKVDYPVGDSSVVEPLRKWMDSTLHCQGKIGAGENPIAECFNKCNVKYAMLREDFVFWEVEDFSGGYDSIWVIYKSQTPSTITYEVQSSGYNFGAAHGWFNRPVYVLLKGHANPLTYEDIFTTSRAEMIEYLSYLAGVEPSNQRGCGVRWGIEEIDQVYPSADGIVFLWHTYAVNCGACGNVDFVLPYERFHGMFRPEFEKIMKEMKWRYWWNVNFANPLLGFSTRFIH
;
A
#
# COMPACT_ATOMS: atom_id res chain seq x y z
N MET A 1 -24.41 29.26 51.70
CA MET A 1 -23.22 29.64 50.91
C MET A 1 -23.10 28.65 49.75
N ARG A 2 -23.45 29.04 48.52
CA ARG A 2 -23.46 28.16 47.33
C ARG A 2 -22.28 28.56 46.44
N ILE A 3 -21.28 27.70 46.35
CA ILE A 3 -20.13 27.89 45.45
C ILE A 3 -20.53 27.33 44.09
N ARG A 4 -20.61 28.19 43.07
CA ARG A 4 -20.74 27.78 41.66
C ARG A 4 -19.35 27.38 41.17
N LEU A 5 -19.14 26.09 40.87
CA LEU A 5 -17.99 25.65 40.08
C LEU A 5 -18.31 25.93 38.60
N SER A 6 -17.63 26.90 38.02
CA SER A 6 -17.56 27.06 36.57
C SER A 6 -16.61 26.01 36.02
N CYS A 7 -17.15 24.94 35.44
CA CYS A 7 -16.37 23.97 34.68
C CYS A 7 -16.01 24.61 33.34
N VAL A 8 -14.84 25.24 33.28
CA VAL A 8 -14.23 25.67 32.02
C VAL A 8 -13.67 24.42 31.36
N VAL A 9 -14.46 23.80 30.49
CA VAL A 9 -13.98 22.81 29.52
C VAL A 9 -13.20 23.59 28.46
N VAL A 10 -11.89 23.71 28.65
CA VAL A 10 -10.99 24.10 27.57
C VAL A 10 -10.73 22.85 26.73
N CYS A 11 -11.29 22.92 25.53
CA CYS A 11 -11.09 22.09 24.37
C CYS A 11 -9.65 21.64 24.11
N PHE A 12 -9.56 20.45 23.52
CA PHE A 12 -8.75 20.03 22.37
C PHE A 12 -7.31 20.56 22.23
N LEU A 13 -6.43 19.62 21.87
CA LEU A 13 -5.03 19.80 21.45
C LEU A 13 -4.00 19.70 22.59
N ALA A 14 -3.93 18.55 23.24
CA ALA A 14 -2.62 18.00 23.60
C ALA A 14 -2.05 17.35 22.31
N VAL A 15 -1.37 18.14 21.46
CA VAL A 15 0.09 18.06 21.31
C VAL A 15 0.49 16.60 20.99
N SER A 16 0.41 16.13 19.75
CA SER A 16 1.09 16.64 18.55
C SER A 16 2.56 16.99 18.81
N ALA A 17 3.32 16.07 19.42
CA ALA A 17 4.79 16.11 19.44
C ALA A 17 5.45 14.78 19.85
N ALA A 18 4.74 13.65 19.81
CA ALA A 18 5.43 12.36 19.90
C ALA A 18 6.07 12.09 18.54
N LEU A 19 7.35 12.45 18.47
CA LEU A 19 8.30 12.24 17.39
C LEU A 19 7.83 11.18 16.38
N ALA A 20 7.69 11.60 15.12
CA ALA A 20 7.73 10.72 13.97
C ALA A 20 9.12 10.07 13.90
N ALA A 21 9.42 9.18 14.85
CA ALA A 21 10.60 8.36 14.81
C ALA A 21 10.58 7.63 13.47
N ASN A 22 11.73 7.60 12.80
CA ASN A 22 11.87 6.72 11.66
C ASN A 22 11.53 5.30 12.14
N VAL A 23 10.56 4.68 11.49
CA VAL A 23 10.23 3.28 11.77
C VAL A 23 11.44 2.48 11.30
N THR A 24 12.05 1.78 12.24
CA THR A 24 13.12 0.84 11.92
C THR A 24 12.46 -0.43 11.40
N VAL A 25 13.01 -0.97 10.33
CA VAL A 25 12.46 -2.14 9.67
C VAL A 25 13.55 -3.20 9.61
N GLN A 26 13.21 -4.42 9.98
CA GLN A 26 14.09 -5.57 9.92
C GLN A 26 13.54 -6.58 8.93
N ASN A 27 14.42 -7.13 8.11
CA ASN A 27 14.03 -8.13 7.14
C ASN A 27 13.93 -9.51 7.81
N PHE A 28 12.83 -10.20 7.55
CA PHE A 28 12.59 -11.58 7.94
C PHE A 28 12.22 -12.40 6.71
N GLU A 29 12.70 -13.63 6.67
CA GLU A 29 12.39 -14.59 5.60
C GLU A 29 11.97 -15.91 6.23
N ALA A 30 10.93 -16.51 5.66
CA ALA A 30 10.39 -17.80 6.03
C ALA A 30 10.03 -18.58 4.78
N GLN A 31 10.26 -19.89 4.83
CA GLN A 31 9.81 -20.81 3.81
C GLN A 31 9.16 -22.00 4.51
N SER A 32 8.12 -22.56 3.92
CA SER A 32 7.54 -23.84 4.34
C SER A 32 7.22 -24.68 3.12
N SER A 33 7.22 -26.00 3.30
CA SER A 33 6.76 -26.95 2.30
C SER A 33 5.84 -27.94 3.01
N CYS A 34 4.55 -27.93 2.66
CA CYS A 34 3.54 -28.79 3.26
C CYS A 34 2.75 -29.46 2.13
N ASN A 35 2.63 -30.78 2.15
CA ASN A 35 1.87 -31.54 1.15
C ASN A 35 2.19 -31.10 -0.30
N TYR A 36 3.48 -30.89 -0.58
CA TYR A 36 3.99 -30.44 -1.88
C TYR A 36 3.47 -29.08 -2.37
N TYR A 37 3.09 -28.23 -1.43
CA TYR A 37 2.82 -26.82 -1.63
C TYR A 37 3.89 -25.99 -0.95
N ASP A 38 4.61 -25.19 -1.74
CA ASP A 38 5.67 -24.34 -1.21
C ASP A 38 5.10 -22.96 -0.87
N THR A 39 5.40 -22.46 0.33
CA THR A 39 5.09 -21.09 0.70
C THR A 39 6.38 -20.36 1.02
N TYR A 40 6.57 -19.20 0.41
CA TYR A 40 7.67 -18.29 0.71
C TYR A 40 7.14 -16.95 1.22
N ILE A 41 7.74 -16.44 2.29
CA ILE A 41 7.39 -15.15 2.86
C ILE A 41 8.67 -14.38 3.13
N LYS A 42 8.74 -13.16 2.62
CA LYS A 42 9.78 -12.18 2.95
C LYS A 42 9.12 -10.90 3.40
N VAL A 43 9.41 -10.44 4.61
CA VAL A 43 8.74 -9.28 5.21
C VAL A 43 9.77 -8.34 5.80
N ASP A 44 9.71 -7.10 5.35
CA ASP A 44 10.36 -5.96 5.97
C ASP A 44 9.49 -5.50 7.15
N TYR A 45 9.64 -6.17 8.31
CA TYR A 45 8.76 -6.00 9.47
C TYR A 45 9.20 -4.83 10.37
N PRO A 46 8.26 -3.99 10.86
CA PRO A 46 8.58 -2.87 11.73
C PRO A 46 8.99 -3.35 13.14
N VAL A 47 10.13 -2.85 13.61
CA VAL A 47 10.74 -3.20 14.91
C VAL A 47 10.95 -1.99 15.80
N GLY A 48 11.03 -2.24 17.10
CA GLY A 48 11.19 -1.23 18.15
C GLY A 48 9.92 -0.94 18.94
N ASP A 49 10.08 -0.20 20.03
CA ASP A 49 9.02 0.12 20.98
C ASP A 49 8.52 1.57 20.75
N SER A 50 7.72 1.74 19.69
CA SER A 50 7.12 3.02 19.33
C SER A 50 5.62 2.88 19.13
N SER A 51 4.87 3.92 19.51
CA SER A 51 3.42 4.01 19.27
C SER A 51 3.04 3.97 17.79
N VAL A 52 4.01 4.15 16.89
CA VAL A 52 3.85 4.03 15.44
C VAL A 52 4.02 2.58 14.96
N VAL A 53 4.81 1.76 15.66
CA VAL A 53 5.15 0.39 15.24
C VAL A 53 3.97 -0.56 15.45
N GLU A 54 3.29 -0.48 16.58
CA GLU A 54 2.21 -1.42 16.92
C GLU A 54 1.04 -1.39 15.93
N PRO A 55 0.55 -0.22 15.49
CA PRO A 55 -0.48 -0.16 14.44
C PRO A 55 -0.02 -0.78 13.11
N LEU A 56 1.25 -0.64 12.74
CA LEU A 56 1.81 -1.22 11.51
C LEU A 56 1.91 -2.74 11.61
N ARG A 57 2.32 -3.26 12.77
CA ARG A 57 2.28 -4.70 13.05
C ARG A 57 0.88 -5.24 12.94
N LYS A 58 -0.09 -4.59 13.58
CA LYS A 58 -1.51 -4.97 13.50
C LYS A 58 -2.01 -5.01 12.05
N TRP A 59 -1.67 -4.00 11.25
CA TRP A 59 -1.99 -4.00 9.82
C TRP A 59 -1.39 -5.20 9.10
N MET A 60 -0.07 -5.42 9.24
CA MET A 60 0.64 -6.53 8.61
C MET A 60 0.03 -7.88 9.02
N ASP A 61 -0.11 -8.12 10.32
CA ASP A 61 -0.66 -9.35 10.88
C ASP A 61 -2.11 -9.61 10.41
N SER A 62 -2.87 -8.56 10.08
CA SER A 62 -4.23 -8.68 9.54
C SER A 62 -4.30 -8.84 8.01
N THR A 63 -3.21 -8.50 7.30
CA THR A 63 -3.17 -8.48 5.84
C THR A 63 -2.42 -9.69 5.28
N LEU A 64 -1.44 -10.22 6.01
CA LEU A 64 -0.54 -11.28 5.54
C LEU A 64 -0.88 -12.59 6.24
N HIS A 65 -1.00 -13.67 5.46
CA HIS A 65 -1.25 -15.00 5.97
C HIS A 65 -0.24 -16.00 5.44
N CYS A 66 0.07 -16.98 6.27
CA CYS A 66 0.80 -18.16 5.83
C CYS A 66 -0.16 -19.08 5.07
N GLN A 67 0.30 -19.70 3.98
CA GLN A 67 -0.50 -20.37 2.91
C GLN A 67 -1.07 -19.44 1.82
N GLY A 68 -0.57 -18.21 1.68
CA GLY A 68 -0.69 -17.46 0.42
C GLY A 68 -2.06 -16.87 0.06
N LYS A 69 -3.04 -16.87 0.96
CA LYS A 69 -4.31 -16.14 0.77
C LYS A 69 -4.36 -14.88 1.64
N ILE A 70 -4.56 -13.71 1.03
CA ILE A 70 -4.84 -12.45 1.75
C ILE A 70 -6.32 -12.47 2.15
N GLY A 71 -6.67 -12.70 3.43
CA GLY A 71 -8.07 -12.77 3.88
C GLY A 71 -8.24 -12.87 5.40
N ALA A 72 -9.05 -11.95 5.96
CA ALA A 72 -9.23 -11.71 7.39
C ALA A 72 -9.39 -12.97 8.29
N GLY A 73 -8.50 -13.12 9.29
CA GLY A 73 -8.46 -14.21 10.29
C GLY A 73 -7.28 -14.06 11.25
N GLU A 74 -7.26 -14.80 12.37
CA GLU A 74 -6.33 -14.63 13.51
C GLU A 74 -4.83 -14.74 13.16
N ASN A 75 -4.02 -13.93 13.86
CA ASN A 75 -2.60 -13.57 13.67
C ASN A 75 -1.68 -14.68 13.10
N PRO A 76 -1.56 -14.80 11.76
CA PRO A 76 -0.83 -15.89 11.11
C PRO A 76 0.68 -15.60 11.02
N ILE A 77 1.07 -14.33 11.01
CA ILE A 77 2.48 -13.92 10.99
C ILE A 77 3.19 -14.33 12.28
N ALA A 78 2.56 -14.11 13.43
CA ALA A 78 3.13 -14.49 14.72
C ALA A 78 3.34 -16.01 14.82
N GLU A 79 2.42 -16.83 14.29
CA GLU A 79 2.61 -18.28 14.21
C GLU A 79 3.79 -18.65 13.30
N CYS A 80 3.95 -17.95 12.18
CA CYS A 80 5.10 -18.14 11.31
C CYS A 80 6.40 -17.74 12.00
N PHE A 81 6.46 -16.60 12.71
CA PHE A 81 7.65 -16.20 13.47
C PHE A 81 7.97 -17.12 14.66
N ASN A 82 6.96 -17.61 15.38
CA ASN A 82 7.13 -18.56 16.48
C ASN A 82 7.69 -19.91 15.98
N LYS A 83 7.35 -20.31 14.75
CA LYS A 83 7.96 -21.46 14.05
C LYS A 83 9.33 -21.13 13.41
N CYS A 84 9.66 -19.86 13.23
CA CYS A 84 10.88 -19.40 12.56
C CYS A 84 12.05 -19.09 13.51
N ASN A 85 12.17 -19.77 14.65
CA ASN A 85 13.37 -19.61 15.47
C ASN A 85 14.58 -20.17 14.68
N VAL A 86 15.42 -19.24 14.25
CA VAL A 86 16.32 -19.29 13.09
C VAL A 86 17.44 -20.32 13.19
N LYS A 87 17.66 -21.07 12.12
CA LYS A 87 18.93 -21.19 11.36
C LYS A 87 18.69 -22.12 10.18
N TYR A 88 19.40 -21.92 9.08
CA TYR A 88 19.52 -22.93 8.02
C TYR A 88 19.81 -24.31 8.64
N ALA A 89 18.77 -25.13 8.79
CA ALA A 89 18.79 -26.58 8.94
C ALA A 89 17.34 -27.03 9.21
N MET A 90 16.66 -27.44 8.14
CA MET A 90 15.53 -28.36 8.16
C MET A 90 14.29 -27.90 8.93
N LEU A 91 13.26 -27.48 8.18
CA LEU A 91 11.85 -27.59 8.56
C LEU A 91 11.46 -29.08 8.75
N ARG A 92 11.92 -29.67 9.85
CA ARG A 92 11.34 -30.86 10.47
C ARG A 92 11.21 -30.44 11.94
N GLU A 93 10.02 -30.23 12.50
CA GLU A 93 9.23 -31.34 13.01
C GLU A 93 7.74 -31.02 13.26
N ASP A 94 7.20 -29.83 12.93
CA ASP A 94 5.85 -29.45 13.38
C ASP A 94 4.74 -29.47 12.31
N PHE A 95 4.70 -30.50 11.45
CA PHE A 95 3.57 -30.70 10.55
C PHE A 95 3.04 -32.14 10.59
N VAL A 96 1.75 -32.25 10.91
CA VAL A 96 0.98 -33.50 10.85
C VAL A 96 0.68 -33.79 9.38
N PHE A 97 1.29 -34.85 8.85
CA PHE A 97 1.05 -35.36 7.51
C PHE A 97 -0.27 -36.15 7.48
N TRP A 98 -1.13 -35.83 6.51
CA TRP A 98 -2.20 -36.72 6.09
C TRP A 98 -1.77 -37.32 4.75
N GLU A 99 -1.72 -38.64 4.66
CA GLU A 99 -1.53 -39.33 3.38
C GLU A 99 -2.77 -39.10 2.53
N VAL A 100 -2.66 -38.19 1.56
CA VAL A 100 -3.57 -38.13 0.42
C VAL A 100 -2.76 -38.56 -0.79
N GLU A 101 -3.03 -39.77 -1.26
CA GLU A 101 -2.64 -40.25 -2.57
C GLU A 101 -3.37 -39.41 -3.63
N ASP A 102 -2.78 -38.30 -4.09
CA ASP A 102 -2.82 -37.85 -5.49
C ASP A 102 -2.13 -36.48 -5.69
N PHE A 103 -0.97 -36.55 -6.35
CA PHE A 103 -0.23 -35.59 -7.18
C PHE A 103 -0.27 -34.06 -6.98
N SER A 104 0.95 -33.51 -7.05
CA SER A 104 1.46 -32.33 -6.36
C SER A 104 2.17 -31.30 -7.25
N GLY A 105 2.10 -30.00 -6.91
CA GLY A 105 3.07 -28.98 -7.36
C GLY A 105 2.52 -27.55 -7.47
N GLY A 106 2.24 -26.91 -6.33
CA GLY A 106 1.81 -25.50 -6.27
C GLY A 106 2.70 -24.67 -5.37
N TYR A 107 2.64 -23.35 -5.49
CA TYR A 107 3.32 -22.45 -4.57
C TYR A 107 2.56 -21.15 -4.37
N ASP A 108 2.80 -20.51 -3.24
CA ASP A 108 2.52 -19.10 -3.03
C ASP A 108 3.75 -18.39 -2.48
N SER A 109 3.88 -17.12 -2.80
CA SER A 109 4.96 -16.28 -2.33
C SER A 109 4.44 -14.90 -2.00
N ILE A 110 4.88 -14.34 -0.87
CA ILE A 110 4.54 -12.98 -0.44
C ILE A 110 5.82 -12.25 -0.09
N TRP A 111 6.00 -11.06 -0.66
CA TRP A 111 7.04 -10.11 -0.28
C TRP A 111 6.39 -8.83 0.21
N VAL A 112 6.67 -8.44 1.45
CA VAL A 112 6.28 -7.14 1.96
C VAL A 112 7.52 -6.29 2.08
N ILE A 113 7.61 -5.31 1.19
CA ILE A 113 8.82 -4.56 0.91
C ILE A 113 8.60 -3.14 1.42
N TYR A 114 9.45 -2.70 2.35
CA TYR A 114 9.48 -1.31 2.76
C TYR A 114 9.99 -0.44 1.59
N LYS A 115 9.21 0.57 1.20
CA LYS A 115 9.57 1.45 0.07
C LYS A 115 10.13 2.77 0.56
N SER A 116 9.40 3.42 1.47
CA SER A 116 9.74 4.77 1.91
C SER A 116 8.96 5.15 3.17
N GLN A 117 9.37 6.24 3.80
CA GLN A 117 8.61 6.90 4.85
C GLN A 117 8.82 8.41 4.79
N THR A 118 7.81 9.16 5.18
CA THR A 118 7.86 10.60 5.46
C THR A 118 7.69 10.83 6.97
N PRO A 119 7.67 12.08 7.46
CA PRO A 119 7.26 12.34 8.84
C PRO A 119 5.88 11.78 9.18
N SER A 120 4.91 11.83 8.25
CA SER A 120 3.54 11.39 8.50
C SER A 120 3.20 10.00 7.98
N THR A 121 3.91 9.46 6.98
CA THR A 121 3.55 8.17 6.36
C THR A 121 4.67 7.16 6.29
N ILE A 122 4.28 5.90 6.10
CA ILE A 122 5.15 4.80 5.69
C ILE A 122 4.49 4.04 4.54
N THR A 123 5.31 3.64 3.56
CA THR A 123 4.84 2.98 2.34
C THR A 123 5.44 1.57 2.25
N TYR A 124 4.55 0.60 2.05
CA TYR A 124 4.89 -0.78 1.78
C TYR A 124 4.35 -1.21 0.43
N GLU A 125 5.11 -2.03 -0.28
CA GLU A 125 4.63 -2.77 -1.44
C GLU A 125 4.48 -4.23 -1.03
N VAL A 126 3.30 -4.80 -1.25
CA VAL A 126 3.05 -6.22 -0.99
C VAL A 126 3.00 -6.91 -2.34
N GLN A 127 4.09 -7.55 -2.73
CA GLN A 127 4.08 -8.44 -3.88
C GLN A 127 3.59 -9.80 -3.44
N SER A 128 2.74 -10.40 -4.24
CA SER A 128 2.27 -11.75 -4.00
C SER A 128 2.14 -12.48 -5.32
N SER A 129 2.53 -13.75 -5.34
CA SER A 129 2.39 -14.60 -6.52
C SER A 129 2.07 -16.00 -6.10
N GLY A 130 1.52 -16.76 -7.03
CA GLY A 130 1.32 -18.17 -6.80
C GLY A 130 0.96 -18.92 -8.05
N TYR A 131 0.98 -20.23 -7.92
CA TYR A 131 0.59 -21.16 -8.96
C TYR A 131 -0.09 -22.35 -8.30
N ASN A 132 -1.28 -22.69 -8.79
CA ASN A 132 -1.94 -23.92 -8.43
C ASN A 132 -1.69 -24.96 -9.53
N PHE A 133 -1.32 -26.17 -9.13
CA PHE A 133 -1.12 -27.27 -10.07
C PHE A 133 -2.37 -27.48 -10.93
N GLY A 134 -2.18 -27.65 -12.24
CA GLY A 134 -3.28 -27.76 -13.20
C GLY A 134 -3.89 -26.43 -13.65
N ALA A 135 -3.48 -25.29 -13.06
CA ALA A 135 -3.83 -23.99 -13.59
C ALA A 135 -3.08 -23.73 -14.91
N ALA A 136 -3.73 -23.02 -15.83
CA ALA A 136 -3.13 -22.62 -17.10
C ALA A 136 -1.94 -21.66 -16.93
N HIS A 137 -1.95 -20.87 -15.85
CA HIS A 137 -0.88 -19.95 -15.47
C HIS A 137 -0.97 -19.65 -13.97
N GLY A 138 0.09 -19.03 -13.44
CA GLY A 138 0.08 -18.48 -12.09
C GLY A 138 -0.66 -17.15 -11.99
N TRP A 139 -0.65 -16.56 -10.81
CA TRP A 139 -1.15 -15.23 -10.54
C TRP A 139 -0.03 -14.37 -9.93
N PHE A 140 -0.13 -13.07 -10.12
CA PHE A 140 0.78 -12.09 -9.53
C PHE A 140 0.00 -10.84 -9.18
N ASN A 141 0.27 -10.28 -8.00
CA ASN A 141 -0.28 -9.02 -7.55
C ASN A 141 0.79 -8.19 -6.85
N ARG A 142 0.69 -6.86 -6.93
CA ARG A 142 1.67 -5.94 -6.33
C ARG A 142 1.04 -4.67 -5.74
N PRO A 143 0.04 -4.79 -4.86
CA PRO A 143 -0.54 -3.63 -4.20
C PRO A 143 0.49 -2.80 -3.42
N VAL A 144 0.27 -1.49 -3.41
CA VAL A 144 1.08 -0.53 -2.63
C VAL A 144 0.18 0.11 -1.59
N TYR A 145 0.61 0.01 -0.33
CA TYR A 145 -0.11 0.54 0.81
C TYR A 145 0.66 1.71 1.39
N VAL A 146 -0.02 2.84 1.54
CA VAL A 146 0.52 4.03 2.22
C VAL A 146 -0.24 4.19 3.52
N LEU A 147 0.45 4.08 4.65
CA LEU A 147 -0.15 4.15 5.98
C LEU A 147 0.23 5.46 6.66
N LEU A 148 -0.72 6.06 7.36
CA LEU A 148 -0.43 7.12 8.32
C LEU A 148 0.28 6.52 9.53
N LYS A 149 1.39 7.12 9.94
CA LYS A 149 2.13 6.69 11.14
C LYS A 149 1.23 6.81 12.37
N GLY A 150 1.08 5.72 13.12
CA GLY A 150 0.16 5.63 14.27
C GLY A 150 -1.24 5.12 13.92
N HIS A 151 -1.52 4.85 12.64
CA HIS A 151 -2.78 4.24 12.20
C HIS A 151 -2.55 2.81 11.71
N ALA A 152 -3.55 1.96 11.91
CA ALA A 152 -3.51 0.55 11.50
C ALA A 152 -4.15 0.30 10.12
N ASN A 153 -4.65 1.34 9.46
CA ASN A 153 -5.32 1.23 8.17
C ASN A 153 -4.53 2.03 7.12
N PRO A 154 -4.34 1.47 5.91
CA PRO A 154 -3.84 2.22 4.76
C PRO A 154 -4.79 3.36 4.38
N LEU A 155 -4.22 4.38 3.72
CA LEU A 155 -4.99 5.41 3.05
C LEU A 155 -5.88 4.75 1.99
N THR A 156 -7.14 5.14 2.00
CA THR A 156 -8.15 4.73 1.02
C THR A 156 -8.42 5.84 0.02
N TYR A 157 -9.21 5.54 -1.01
CA TYR A 157 -9.72 6.54 -1.94
C TYR A 157 -10.40 7.70 -1.20
N GLU A 158 -11.23 7.38 -0.21
CA GLU A 158 -11.98 8.34 0.61
C GLU A 158 -11.05 9.25 1.39
N ASP A 159 -9.87 8.80 1.80
CA ASP A 159 -8.92 9.63 2.54
C ASP A 159 -8.22 10.63 1.62
N ILE A 160 -8.12 10.31 0.33
CA ILE A 160 -7.39 11.10 -0.67
C ILE A 160 -8.30 12.13 -1.34
N PHE A 161 -9.50 11.71 -1.78
CA PHE A 161 -10.34 12.51 -2.67
C PHE A 161 -11.66 12.96 -2.04
N THR A 162 -12.12 14.15 -2.46
CA THR A 162 -13.48 14.64 -2.21
C THR A 162 -14.45 14.22 -3.31
N THR A 163 -13.95 13.98 -4.52
CA THR A 163 -14.72 13.53 -5.69
C THR A 163 -15.29 12.14 -5.48
N SER A 164 -16.51 11.86 -5.93
CA SER A 164 -17.07 10.50 -5.83
C SER A 164 -16.31 9.51 -6.72
N ARG A 165 -16.33 8.22 -6.37
CA ARG A 165 -15.68 7.19 -7.20
C ARG A 165 -16.23 7.18 -8.63
N ALA A 166 -17.54 7.35 -8.81
CA ALA A 166 -18.17 7.34 -10.13
C ALA A 166 -17.66 8.48 -11.03
N GLU A 167 -17.61 9.70 -10.52
CA GLU A 167 -17.05 10.85 -11.24
C GLU A 167 -15.56 10.66 -11.55
N MET A 168 -14.80 10.07 -10.61
CA MET A 168 -13.39 9.77 -10.85
C MET A 168 -13.23 8.68 -11.92
N ILE A 169 -14.06 7.64 -11.93
CA ILE A 169 -14.02 6.59 -12.96
C ILE A 169 -14.30 7.18 -14.35
N GLU A 170 -15.27 8.08 -14.47
CA GLU A 170 -15.54 8.80 -15.73
C GLU A 170 -14.32 9.63 -16.16
N TYR A 171 -13.74 10.39 -15.23
CA TYR A 171 -12.55 11.19 -15.48
C TYR A 171 -11.33 10.35 -15.90
N LEU A 172 -11.08 9.24 -15.21
CA LEU A 172 -10.00 8.30 -15.52
C LEU A 172 -10.23 7.61 -16.87
N SER A 173 -11.47 7.26 -17.20
CA SER A 173 -11.81 6.66 -18.49
C SER A 173 -11.51 7.61 -19.65
N TYR A 174 -11.84 8.89 -19.48
CA TYR A 174 -11.45 9.93 -20.45
C TYR A 174 -9.93 10.06 -20.56
N LEU A 175 -9.23 10.23 -19.43
CA LEU A 175 -7.77 10.41 -19.42
C LEU A 175 -7.05 9.19 -19.99
N ALA A 176 -7.54 7.98 -19.75
CA ALA A 176 -6.92 6.76 -20.27
C ALA A 176 -6.90 6.74 -21.81
N GLY A 177 -7.89 7.35 -22.46
CA GLY A 177 -7.94 7.48 -23.92
C GLY A 177 -7.02 8.56 -24.50
N VAL A 178 -6.79 9.65 -23.75
CA VAL A 178 -6.02 10.81 -24.25
C VAL A 178 -4.58 10.86 -23.75
N GLU A 179 -4.24 10.11 -22.69
CA GLU A 179 -2.92 10.10 -22.04
C GLU A 179 -2.35 8.66 -21.90
N PRO A 180 -2.13 7.94 -23.01
CA PRO A 180 -1.61 6.57 -22.97
C PRO A 180 -0.17 6.49 -22.41
N SER A 181 0.61 7.57 -22.49
CA SER A 181 1.98 7.62 -21.96
C SER A 181 2.07 7.55 -20.44
N ASN A 182 0.96 7.84 -19.75
CA ASN A 182 0.88 7.82 -18.28
C ASN A 182 0.50 6.43 -17.75
N GLN A 183 0.27 5.47 -18.64
CA GLN A 183 -0.10 4.11 -18.30
C GLN A 183 1.08 3.16 -18.49
N ARG A 184 1.29 2.27 -17.52
CA ARG A 184 2.29 1.20 -17.55
C ARG A 184 1.62 -0.14 -17.85
N GLY A 185 2.43 -1.10 -18.29
CA GLY A 185 1.92 -2.36 -18.85
C GLY A 185 1.25 -2.11 -20.19
N CYS A 186 0.22 -2.87 -20.52
CA CYS A 186 -0.50 -2.69 -21.77
C CYS A 186 -1.53 -1.54 -21.73
N GLY A 187 -1.69 -0.85 -20.59
CA GLY A 187 -2.69 0.20 -20.37
C GLY A 187 -4.12 -0.32 -20.23
N VAL A 188 -5.06 0.59 -20.02
CA VAL A 188 -6.50 0.35 -19.98
C VAL A 188 -6.98 0.06 -21.41
N ARG A 189 -7.58 -1.11 -21.62
CA ARG A 189 -8.13 -1.56 -22.91
C ARG A 189 -9.63 -1.80 -22.85
N TRP A 190 -10.16 -2.02 -21.65
CA TRP A 190 -11.56 -2.21 -21.36
C TRP A 190 -12.09 -1.03 -20.54
N GLY A 191 -13.41 -0.97 -20.34
CA GLY A 191 -14.01 0.06 -19.49
C GLY A 191 -13.48 -0.04 -18.05
N ILE A 192 -13.35 1.10 -17.39
CA ILE A 192 -13.07 1.15 -15.95
C ILE A 192 -14.41 1.07 -15.24
N GLU A 193 -14.66 -0.01 -14.51
CA GLU A 193 -15.91 -0.21 -13.74
C GLU A 193 -15.71 0.14 -12.26
N GLU A 194 -14.51 -0.08 -11.74
CA GLU A 194 -14.13 0.18 -10.35
C GLU A 194 -12.69 0.71 -10.25
N ILE A 195 -12.32 1.19 -9.07
CA ILE A 195 -10.94 1.58 -8.74
C ILE A 195 -10.45 0.59 -7.68
N ASP A 196 -9.57 -0.32 -8.07
CA ASP A 196 -9.08 -1.36 -7.15
C ASP A 196 -8.20 -0.76 -6.06
N GLN A 197 -7.18 -0.01 -6.49
CA GLN A 197 -6.25 0.65 -5.60
C GLN A 197 -5.88 2.04 -6.09
N VAL A 198 -5.70 2.91 -5.11
CA VAL A 198 -5.23 4.26 -5.33
C VAL A 198 -4.26 4.64 -4.23
N TYR A 199 -3.12 5.20 -4.61
CA TYR A 199 -2.12 5.62 -3.64
C TYR A 199 -1.24 6.76 -4.17
N PRO A 200 -0.73 7.62 -3.28
CA PRO A 200 0.27 8.62 -3.67
C PRO A 200 1.64 7.99 -3.91
N SER A 201 2.33 8.50 -4.92
CA SER A 201 3.72 8.20 -5.24
C SER A 201 4.54 9.49 -5.39
N ALA A 202 5.84 9.37 -5.66
CA ALA A 202 6.67 10.53 -5.96
C ALA A 202 6.21 11.27 -7.24
N ASP A 203 5.72 10.53 -8.23
CA ASP A 203 5.42 11.06 -9.56
C ASP A 203 3.97 11.57 -9.70
N GLY A 204 3.09 11.21 -8.76
CA GLY A 204 1.67 11.50 -8.85
C GLY A 204 0.80 10.53 -8.05
N ILE A 205 -0.50 10.57 -8.31
CA ILE A 205 -1.45 9.56 -7.83
C ILE A 205 -1.40 8.38 -8.80
N VAL A 206 -1.23 7.17 -8.24
CA VAL A 206 -1.29 5.94 -9.00
C VAL A 206 -2.66 5.31 -8.80
N PHE A 207 -3.35 5.05 -9.90
CA PHE A 207 -4.49 4.15 -9.94
C PHE A 207 -3.99 2.81 -10.46
N LEU A 208 -4.10 1.78 -9.64
CA LEU A 208 -3.64 0.44 -9.96
C LEU A 208 -4.85 -0.45 -10.14
N TRP A 209 -4.87 -1.17 -11.26
CA TRP A 209 -5.83 -2.23 -11.52
C TRP A 209 -5.13 -3.58 -11.58
N HIS A 210 -5.74 -4.58 -10.95
CA HIS A 210 -5.27 -5.95 -11.01
C HIS A 210 -5.48 -6.54 -12.42
N THR A 211 -4.74 -7.61 -12.67
CA THR A 211 -4.82 -8.36 -13.91
C THR A 211 -6.29 -8.76 -14.20
N TYR A 212 -6.75 -8.63 -15.45
CA TYR A 212 -8.15 -8.83 -15.88
C TYR A 212 -9.17 -7.73 -15.52
N ALA A 213 -8.85 -6.74 -14.69
CA ALA A 213 -9.83 -5.68 -14.38
C ALA A 213 -10.08 -4.74 -15.58
N VAL A 214 -9.00 -4.31 -16.24
CA VAL A 214 -9.07 -3.32 -17.34
C VAL A 214 -8.32 -3.75 -18.60
N ASN A 215 -7.72 -4.94 -18.60
CA ASN A 215 -6.98 -5.52 -19.72
C ASN A 215 -6.75 -7.04 -19.56
N CYS A 216 -6.25 -7.71 -20.59
CA CYS A 216 -6.03 -9.16 -20.59
C CYS A 216 -4.94 -9.64 -19.61
N GLY A 217 -5.01 -10.94 -19.27
CA GLY A 217 -4.12 -11.57 -18.30
C GLY A 217 -2.62 -11.43 -18.57
N ALA A 218 -2.25 -11.53 -19.85
CA ALA A 218 -0.84 -11.45 -20.27
C ALA A 218 -0.22 -10.06 -20.05
N CYS A 219 -1.05 -9.04 -19.86
CA CYS A 219 -0.61 -7.66 -19.64
C CYS A 219 -0.30 -7.36 -18.17
N GLY A 220 -0.65 -8.26 -17.25
CA GLY A 220 -0.49 -8.06 -15.82
C GLY A 220 -1.30 -6.89 -15.29
N ASN A 221 -0.86 -6.33 -14.17
CA ASN A 221 -1.46 -5.14 -13.55
C ASN A 221 -1.20 -3.88 -14.38
N VAL A 222 -2.18 -2.97 -14.40
CA VAL A 222 -2.08 -1.67 -15.06
C VAL A 222 -1.89 -0.59 -14.00
N ASP A 223 -0.81 0.18 -14.12
CA ASP A 223 -0.62 1.39 -13.32
C ASP A 223 -0.92 2.60 -14.19
N PHE A 224 -1.83 3.46 -13.76
CA PHE A 224 -2.09 4.76 -14.38
C PHE A 224 -1.60 5.85 -13.42
N VAL A 225 -0.45 6.44 -13.76
CA VAL A 225 0.23 7.43 -12.93
C VAL A 225 -0.13 8.82 -13.43
N LEU A 226 -0.91 9.55 -12.65
CA LEU A 226 -1.38 10.89 -13.00
C LEU A 226 -0.72 11.95 -12.09
N PRO A 227 -0.12 13.01 -12.67
CA PRO A 227 0.54 14.03 -11.87
C PRO A 227 -0.47 14.76 -10.98
N TYR A 228 -0.01 15.19 -9.80
CA TYR A 228 -0.86 15.79 -8.77
C TYR A 228 -1.69 16.99 -9.27
N GLU A 229 -1.16 17.72 -10.25
CA GLU A 229 -1.78 18.89 -10.86
C GLU A 229 -3.12 18.57 -11.55
N ARG A 230 -3.35 17.30 -11.94
CA ARG A 230 -4.62 16.84 -12.51
C ARG A 230 -5.78 16.85 -11.52
N PHE A 231 -5.47 16.82 -10.24
CA PHE A 231 -6.45 16.68 -9.15
C PHE A 231 -6.60 17.96 -8.33
N HIS A 232 -6.21 19.11 -8.89
CA HIS A 232 -6.32 20.39 -8.20
C HIS A 232 -7.77 20.65 -7.76
N GLY A 233 -7.97 20.84 -6.45
CA GLY A 233 -9.30 21.02 -5.85
C GLY A 233 -10.11 19.74 -5.65
N MET A 234 -9.56 18.57 -5.96
CA MET A 234 -10.20 17.26 -5.73
C MET A 234 -9.68 16.54 -4.48
N PHE A 235 -8.57 17.01 -3.90
CA PHE A 235 -7.97 16.42 -2.72
C PHE A 235 -8.69 16.82 -1.44
N ARG A 236 -8.71 15.91 -0.46
CA ARG A 236 -9.11 16.27 0.90
C ARG A 236 -8.07 17.19 1.56
N PRO A 237 -8.50 18.19 2.36
CA PRO A 237 -7.57 19.07 3.08
C PRO A 237 -6.56 18.34 3.96
N GLU A 238 -6.96 17.22 4.56
CA GLU A 238 -6.08 16.37 5.37
C GLU A 238 -4.98 15.73 4.53
N PHE A 239 -5.34 15.25 3.33
CA PHE A 239 -4.39 14.65 2.40
C PHE A 239 -3.40 15.68 1.85
N GLU A 240 -3.82 16.92 1.61
CA GLU A 240 -2.90 17.98 1.15
C GLU A 240 -1.75 18.25 2.13
N LYS A 241 -1.97 18.04 3.44
CA LYS A 241 -0.91 18.16 4.46
C LYS A 241 0.15 17.08 4.27
N ILE A 242 -0.29 15.85 4.00
CA ILE A 242 0.58 14.69 3.74
C ILE A 242 1.35 14.87 2.42
N MET A 243 0.65 15.32 1.37
CA MET A 243 1.22 15.51 0.04
C MET A 243 2.44 16.45 0.04
N LYS A 244 2.43 17.49 0.89
CA LYS A 244 3.58 18.43 1.01
C LYS A 244 4.86 17.73 1.44
N GLU A 245 4.77 16.70 2.28
CA GLU A 245 5.93 15.92 2.73
C GLU A 245 6.45 14.99 1.63
N MET A 246 5.55 14.43 0.81
CA MET A 246 5.89 13.53 -0.28
C MET A 246 6.58 14.30 -1.43
N LYS A 247 6.07 15.49 -1.77
CA LYS A 247 6.67 16.37 -2.78
C LYS A 247 8.05 16.89 -2.37
N TRP A 248 8.30 17.11 -1.07
CA TRP A 248 9.58 17.63 -0.58
C TRP A 248 10.78 16.71 -0.82
N ARG A 249 10.56 15.40 -1.03
CA ARG A 249 11.65 14.44 -1.29
C ARG A 249 12.22 14.52 -2.71
N TYR A 250 11.52 15.15 -3.65
CA TYR A 250 11.95 15.31 -5.03
C TYR A 250 11.70 16.77 -5.44
N TRP A 251 12.74 17.59 -5.37
CA TRP A 251 12.73 19.04 -5.61
C TRP A 251 11.87 19.46 -6.82
N TRP A 252 10.61 19.79 -6.56
CA TRP A 252 9.80 20.64 -7.42
C TRP A 252 9.16 21.69 -6.53
N ASN A 253 9.71 22.90 -6.57
CA ASN A 253 9.06 24.11 -6.08
C ASN A 253 7.78 24.33 -6.88
N VAL A 254 6.68 23.69 -6.47
CA VAL A 254 5.35 24.14 -6.87
C VAL A 254 4.96 25.23 -5.88
N ASN A 255 5.32 26.46 -6.22
CA ASN A 255 4.79 27.66 -5.56
C ASN A 255 3.26 27.67 -5.74
N PHE A 256 2.53 27.12 -4.79
CA PHE A 256 1.11 27.41 -4.62
C PHE A 256 0.96 28.78 -3.93
N ALA A 257 1.36 29.85 -4.62
CA ALA A 257 1.12 31.23 -4.20
C ALA A 257 1.32 32.22 -5.37
N ASN A 258 0.30 32.34 -6.23
CA ASN A 258 -0.37 33.60 -6.59
C ASN A 258 -1.15 33.44 -7.90
N PRO A 259 -2.48 33.61 -7.90
CA PRO A 259 -3.14 34.06 -9.10
C PRO A 259 -2.79 35.55 -9.26
N LEU A 260 -2.38 35.94 -10.46
CA LEU A 260 -2.00 37.29 -10.93
C LEU A 260 -0.49 37.47 -11.16
N LEU A 261 -0.18 37.95 -12.37
CA LEU A 261 1.12 38.17 -13.02
C LEU A 261 1.61 36.90 -13.75
N GLY A 262 1.43 36.72 -15.07
CA GLY A 262 1.42 37.69 -16.14
C GLY A 262 2.82 37.82 -16.76
N PHE A 263 3.00 37.14 -17.89
CA PHE A 263 3.98 37.42 -18.96
C PHE A 263 5.50 37.31 -18.71
N SER A 264 6.12 36.54 -19.63
CA SER A 264 7.25 36.96 -20.48
C SER A 264 8.67 36.47 -20.18
N THR A 265 9.15 35.69 -21.15
CA THR A 265 10.46 35.72 -21.85
C THR A 265 11.71 35.00 -21.32
N ARG A 266 12.16 34.07 -22.18
CA ARG A 266 13.50 33.89 -22.80
C ARG A 266 14.65 33.24 -22.00
N PHE A 267 15.03 32.04 -22.49
CA PHE A 267 16.29 31.66 -23.18
C PHE A 267 17.68 31.98 -22.59
N ILE A 268 18.56 30.96 -22.76
CA ILE A 268 20.06 30.95 -22.81
C ILE A 268 20.73 30.92 -21.41
N HIS A 269 21.65 30.01 -21.05
CA HIS A 269 22.72 29.28 -21.76
C HIS A 269 22.69 27.76 -21.52
#